data_AF-A0A9X1MAH8-F1
#
_entry.id   AF-A0A9X1MAH8-F1
#
_cell.length_a   1.000
_cell.length_b   1.000
_cell.length_c   1.000
_cell.angle_alpha   90.00
_cell.angle_beta   90.00
_cell.angle_gamma   90.00
#
_symmetry.space_group_name_H-M   'P 1'
#
loop_
_entity.id
_entity.type
_entity.pdbx_description
1 polymer ?
#
loop_
_entity_poly.entity_id
_entity_poly.type
_entity_poly.pdbx_seq_one_letter_code
_entity_poly.pdbx_strand_id
1 'polypeptide(L)'
;MSRLTLENIFKVAVAVFFFPFLPLLVLMIGIRRKNVKVILEGALYVACILAVTAGATSFLFGTFVVLGIIAVSGMRSYHLRDLWLHPRARGWRPFGMTPSPDAGQPGGPAATEASAATQGLSQALSWSASLAKRNRNRLPEQAYASVLETCRTLDSVIKAEEREPLGDPQFEYELSATVRDYLPSVLRSYLAIPPRMLETPQASGRTPNQELAEQLQLLSGQADTLHASRHRRTSAELTNTGNFLRERFGNGKSGFDFGIR
;
A
#
# COMPACT_ATOMS: atom_id res chain seq x y z
N MET A 1 -16.30 -34.60 0.94
CA MET A 1 -16.49 -34.21 -0.47
C MET A 1 -16.24 -32.70 -0.58
N SER A 2 -15.03 -32.31 -0.99
CA SER A 2 -14.59 -30.90 -0.97
C SER A 2 -15.19 -30.12 -2.13
N ARG A 3 -15.85 -28.99 -1.81
CA ARG A 3 -16.35 -28.03 -2.80
C ARG A 3 -15.15 -27.30 -3.42
N LEU A 4 -14.68 -27.80 -4.57
CA LEU A 4 -13.78 -27.05 -5.45
C LEU A 4 -14.58 -25.89 -6.05
N THR A 5 -14.51 -24.72 -5.40
CA THR A 5 -15.06 -23.50 -5.98
C THR A 5 -14.23 -23.14 -7.22
N LEU A 6 -14.90 -22.72 -8.29
CA LEU A 6 -14.28 -22.36 -9.58
C LEU A 6 -13.15 -21.31 -9.40
N GLU A 7 -13.31 -20.45 -8.39
CA GLU A 7 -12.32 -19.47 -7.97
C GLU A 7 -11.02 -20.08 -7.44
N ASN A 8 -11.11 -21.20 -6.70
CA ASN A 8 -9.93 -21.92 -6.22
C ASN A 8 -9.20 -22.64 -7.36
N ILE A 9 -9.95 -23.20 -8.31
CA ILE A 9 -9.38 -23.81 -9.52
C ILE A 9 -8.63 -22.75 -10.34
N PHE A 10 -9.21 -21.56 -10.50
CA PHE A 10 -8.55 -20.45 -11.19
C PHE A 10 -7.27 -20.00 -10.46
N LYS A 11 -7.31 -19.83 -9.14
CA LYS A 11 -6.12 -19.47 -8.34
C LYS A 11 -5.01 -20.51 -8.44
N VAL A 12 -5.37 -21.80 -8.40
CA VAL A 12 -4.41 -22.90 -8.57
C VAL A 12 -3.87 -22.94 -9.99
N ALA A 13 -4.71 -22.74 -11.01
CA ALA A 13 -4.28 -22.69 -12.40
C ALA A 13 -3.31 -21.53 -12.66
N VAL A 14 -3.60 -20.33 -12.13
CA VAL A 14 -2.70 -19.18 -12.21
C VAL A 14 -1.39 -19.47 -11.48
N ALA A 15 -1.44 -20.03 -10.26
CA ALA A 15 -0.24 -20.38 -9.51
C ALA A 15 0.64 -21.39 -10.25
N VAL A 16 0.04 -22.45 -10.80
CA VAL A 16 0.74 -23.49 -11.59
C VAL A 16 1.32 -22.91 -12.89
N PHE A 17 0.59 -22.01 -13.55
CA PHE A 17 1.03 -21.37 -14.80
C PHE A 17 2.18 -20.36 -14.57
N PHE A 18 2.17 -19.63 -13.45
CA PHE A 18 3.22 -18.66 -13.11
C PHE A 18 4.46 -19.29 -12.47
N PHE A 19 4.31 -20.48 -11.86
CA PHE A 19 5.38 -21.21 -11.17
C PHE A 19 6.69 -21.40 -11.97
N PRO A 20 6.67 -21.77 -13.27
CA PRO A 20 7.90 -21.92 -14.05
C PRO A 20 8.60 -20.60 -14.38
N PHE A 21 7.94 -19.45 -14.23
CA PHE A 21 8.49 -18.14 -14.58
C PHE A 21 9.23 -17.44 -13.43
N LEU A 22 9.15 -17.96 -12.20
CA LEU A 22 9.87 -17.45 -11.02
C LEU A 22 11.40 -17.30 -11.19
N PRO A 23 12.15 -18.28 -11.73
CA PRO A 23 13.60 -18.12 -11.94
C PRO A 23 13.92 -17.02 -12.97
N LEU A 24 13.05 -16.85 -13.98
CA LEU A 24 13.20 -15.82 -15.00
C LEU A 24 12.94 -14.41 -14.43
N LEU A 25 12.01 -14.30 -13.47
CA LEU A 25 11.79 -13.06 -12.72
C LEU A 25 13.03 -12.66 -11.89
N VAL A 26 13.68 -13.60 -11.19
CA VAL A 26 14.90 -13.33 -10.42
C VAL A 26 16.04 -12.81 -11.32
N LEU A 27 16.21 -13.42 -12.51
CA LEU A 27 17.17 -12.98 -13.51
C LEU A 27 16.85 -11.56 -14.03
N MET A 28 15.59 -11.29 -14.37
CA MET A 28 15.15 -9.98 -14.85
C MET A 28 15.36 -8.88 -13.80
N ILE A 29 15.15 -9.19 -12.52
CA ILE A 29 15.38 -8.28 -11.38
C ILE A 29 16.87 -7.94 -11.24
N GLY A 30 17.75 -8.93 -11.35
CA GLY A 30 19.20 -8.72 -11.33
C GLY A 30 19.65 -7.77 -12.44
N ILE A 31 19.14 -7.99 -13.66
CA ILE A 31 19.47 -7.18 -14.85
C ILE A 31 19.02 -5.73 -14.65
N ARG A 32 17.78 -5.51 -14.18
CA ARG A 32 17.22 -4.16 -14.01
C ARG A 32 17.94 -3.32 -12.95
N ARG A 33 18.41 -3.93 -11.86
CA ARG A 33 19.13 -3.24 -10.77
C ARG A 33 20.66 -3.22 -10.96
N LYS A 34 21.19 -3.75 -12.08
CA LYS A 34 22.64 -3.90 -12.35
C LYS A 34 23.42 -4.61 -11.23
N ASN A 35 22.76 -5.49 -10.47
CA ASN A 35 23.40 -6.23 -9.38
C ASN A 35 23.98 -7.55 -9.92
N VAL A 36 25.28 -7.56 -10.24
CA VAL A 36 25.97 -8.69 -10.88
C VAL A 36 25.81 -10.00 -10.10
N LYS A 37 25.78 -9.94 -8.76
CA LYS A 37 25.54 -11.13 -7.91
C LYS A 37 24.16 -11.76 -8.14
N VAL A 38 23.12 -10.93 -8.25
CA VAL A 38 21.74 -11.40 -8.45
C VAL A 38 21.55 -11.91 -9.89
N ILE A 39 22.25 -11.30 -10.85
CA ILE A 39 22.29 -11.78 -12.24
C ILE A 39 22.91 -13.18 -12.31
N LEU A 40 24.06 -13.39 -11.65
CA LEU A 40 24.72 -14.70 -11.60
C LEU A 40 23.86 -15.76 -10.92
N GLU A 41 23.18 -15.41 -9.82
CA GLU A 41 22.26 -16.32 -9.13
C GLU A 41 21.06 -16.69 -10.00
N GLY A 42 20.41 -15.71 -10.64
CA GLY A 42 19.32 -15.96 -11.59
C GLY A 42 19.75 -16.83 -12.78
N ALA A 43 20.95 -16.57 -13.32
CA ALA A 43 21.51 -17.34 -14.42
C ALA A 43 21.81 -18.79 -14.00
N LEU A 44 22.31 -19.00 -12.78
CA LEU A 44 22.55 -20.34 -12.22
C LEU A 44 21.26 -21.13 -12.07
N TYR A 45 20.18 -20.51 -11.58
CA TYR A 45 18.87 -21.17 -11.45
C TYR A 45 18.31 -21.60 -12.82
N VAL A 46 18.41 -20.72 -13.83
CA VAL A 46 17.99 -21.04 -15.20
C VAL A 46 18.86 -22.15 -15.80
N ALA A 47 20.18 -22.10 -15.60
CA ALA A 47 21.11 -23.11 -16.10
C ALA A 47 20.88 -24.50 -15.45
N CYS A 48 20.61 -24.56 -14.14
CA CYS A 48 20.27 -25.80 -13.45
C CYS A 48 18.94 -26.39 -13.93
N ILE A 49 17.92 -25.57 -14.16
CA ILE A 49 16.63 -26.03 -14.70
C ILE A 49 16.84 -26.58 -16.13
N LEU A 50 17.58 -25.86 -16.98
CA LEU A 50 17.90 -26.31 -18.33
C LEU A 50 18.70 -27.62 -18.33
N ALA A 51 19.69 -27.76 -17.44
CA ALA A 51 20.49 -28.97 -17.31
C ALA A 51 19.66 -30.18 -16.84
N VAL A 52 18.70 -29.99 -15.93
CA VAL A 52 17.78 -31.06 -15.49
C VAL A 52 16.78 -31.42 -16.59
N THR A 53 16.33 -30.46 -17.40
CA THR A 53 15.45 -30.74 -18.55
C THR A 53 16.18 -31.39 -19.73
N ALA A 54 17.48 -31.13 -19.90
CA ALA A 54 18.30 -31.68 -20.98
C ALA A 54 18.96 -33.01 -20.62
N GLY A 55 19.23 -33.26 -19.34
CA GLY A 55 19.71 -34.54 -18.84
C GLY A 55 18.57 -35.54 -18.78
N ALA A 56 18.74 -36.73 -19.37
CA ALA A 56 17.79 -37.84 -19.36
C ALA A 56 17.64 -38.48 -17.96
N THR A 57 17.43 -37.67 -16.92
CA THR A 57 17.05 -38.13 -15.60
C THR A 57 15.58 -38.52 -15.61
N SER A 58 15.24 -39.64 -14.97
CA SER A 58 13.89 -40.18 -14.93
C SER A 58 12.87 -39.07 -14.57
N PHE A 59 11.79 -38.99 -15.33
CA PHE A 59 10.79 -37.91 -15.32
C PHE A 59 10.31 -37.51 -13.90
N LEU A 60 10.23 -38.48 -12.99
CA LEU A 60 9.85 -38.26 -11.59
C LEU A 60 10.96 -37.58 -10.77
N PHE A 61 12.22 -37.96 -10.92
CA PHE A 61 13.32 -37.35 -10.16
C PHE A 61 13.63 -35.94 -10.64
N GLY A 62 13.61 -35.71 -11.96
CA GLY A 62 13.83 -34.38 -12.53
C GLY A 62 12.77 -33.36 -12.10
N THR A 63 11.50 -33.77 -12.01
CA THR A 63 10.41 -32.90 -11.56
C THR A 63 10.55 -32.51 -10.09
N PHE A 64 10.92 -33.44 -9.19
CA PHE A 64 11.17 -33.09 -7.79
C PHE A 64 12.35 -32.13 -7.60
N VAL A 65 13.43 -32.31 -8.39
CA VAL A 65 14.59 -31.41 -8.34
C VAL A 65 14.22 -30.01 -8.86
N VAL A 66 13.50 -29.93 -9.98
CA VAL A 66 13.01 -28.65 -10.52
C VAL A 66 12.07 -27.96 -9.52
N LEU A 67 11.15 -28.71 -8.90
CA LEU A 67 10.21 -28.17 -7.93
C LEU A 67 10.91 -27.69 -6.66
N GLY A 68 11.96 -28.38 -6.20
CA GLY A 68 12.83 -27.94 -5.12
C GLY A 68 13.59 -26.66 -5.44
N ILE A 69 14.15 -26.55 -6.65
CA ILE A 69 14.83 -25.33 -7.12
C ILE A 69 13.84 -24.15 -7.17
N ILE A 70 12.61 -24.38 -7.64
CA ILE A 70 11.58 -23.34 -7.70
C ILE A 70 11.13 -22.93 -6.29
N ALA A 71 10.96 -23.86 -5.36
CA ALA A 71 10.60 -23.55 -3.98
C ALA A 71 11.68 -22.70 -3.29
N VAL A 72 12.95 -23.07 -3.46
CA VAL A 72 14.10 -22.30 -2.93
C VAL A 72 14.19 -20.93 -3.60
N SER A 73 13.96 -20.85 -4.91
CA SER A 73 13.92 -19.58 -5.66
C SER A 73 12.78 -18.68 -5.21
N GLY A 74 11.60 -19.24 -4.93
CA GLY A 74 10.45 -18.51 -4.39
C GLY A 74 10.71 -17.98 -2.99
N MET A 75 11.30 -18.81 -2.12
CA MET A 75 11.71 -18.41 -0.76
C MET A 75 12.75 -17.28 -0.79
N ARG A 76 13.72 -17.35 -1.71
CA ARG A 76 14.76 -16.33 -1.88
C ARG A 76 14.20 -15.05 -2.52
N SER A 77 13.28 -15.16 -3.48
CA SER A 77 12.53 -14.02 -4.03
C SER A 77 11.71 -13.31 -2.95
N TYR A 78 11.11 -14.07 -2.02
CA TYR A 78 10.41 -13.50 -0.86
C TYR A 78 11.37 -12.82 0.10
N HIS A 79 12.58 -13.35 0.31
CA HIS A 79 13.62 -12.69 1.10
C HIS A 79 14.20 -11.43 0.43
N LEU A 80 14.25 -11.40 -0.90
CA LEU A 80 14.64 -10.24 -1.71
C LEU A 80 13.48 -9.23 -1.88
N ARG A 81 12.30 -9.48 -1.28
CA ARG A 81 11.20 -8.50 -1.18
C ARG A 81 11.64 -7.20 -0.51
N ASP A 82 12.64 -7.26 0.38
CA ASP A 82 13.20 -6.06 0.99
C ASP A 82 13.96 -5.16 -0.01
N LEU A 83 14.34 -5.64 -1.21
CA LEU A 83 14.89 -4.82 -2.30
C LEU A 83 13.80 -4.18 -3.18
N TRP A 84 12.57 -4.66 -3.05
CA TRP A 84 11.37 -4.05 -3.64
C TRP A 84 10.90 -2.84 -2.83
N LEU A 85 11.09 -2.88 -1.51
CA LEU A 85 10.76 -1.79 -0.60
C LEU A 85 11.96 -0.83 -0.52
N HIS A 86 11.71 0.48 -0.54
CA HIS A 86 12.77 1.47 -0.35
C HIS A 86 13.53 1.20 0.96
N PRO A 87 14.86 1.43 1.02
CA PRO A 87 15.63 1.28 2.24
C PRO A 87 15.22 2.38 3.23
N ARG A 88 14.23 2.09 4.08
CA ARG A 88 14.12 2.76 5.38
C ARG A 88 14.97 1.98 6.37
N ALA A 89 16.07 2.62 6.76
CA ALA A 89 16.81 2.46 8.00
C ALA A 89 16.47 1.20 8.83
N ARG A 90 16.95 0.03 8.40
CA ARG A 90 17.00 -1.15 9.26
C ARG A 90 18.24 -1.04 10.13
N GLY A 91 18.19 -0.15 11.11
CA GLY A 91 19.15 -0.12 12.21
C GLY A 91 19.06 -1.46 12.94
N TRP A 92 20.03 -2.33 12.69
CA TRP A 92 20.33 -3.47 13.55
C TRP A 92 20.42 -2.98 14.99
N ARG A 93 19.55 -3.48 15.88
CA ARG A 93 19.78 -3.40 17.32
C ARG A 93 20.54 -4.67 17.72
N PRO A 94 21.81 -4.59 18.14
CA PRO A 94 22.42 -5.69 18.87
C PRO A 94 21.62 -5.88 20.15
N PHE A 95 21.24 -7.11 20.44
CA PHE A 95 20.58 -7.50 21.68
C PHE A 95 21.61 -7.33 22.82
N GLY A 96 21.65 -6.14 23.41
CA GLY A 96 22.49 -5.79 24.55
C GLY A 96 21.63 -5.48 25.75
N MET A 97 21.39 -6.49 26.59
CA MET A 97 20.70 -6.36 27.86
C MET A 97 21.60 -5.59 28.84
N THR A 98 21.34 -4.31 29.07
CA THR A 98 21.77 -3.63 30.30
C THR A 98 20.63 -2.75 30.80
N PRO A 99 20.23 -2.87 32.09
CA PRO A 99 19.22 -1.99 32.65
C PRO A 99 19.91 -0.67 33.02
N SER A 100 19.63 0.41 32.28
CA SER A 100 19.88 1.77 32.77
C SER A 100 18.57 2.33 33.36
N PRO A 101 18.57 2.72 34.64
CA PRO A 101 17.49 3.46 35.24
C PRO A 101 17.73 4.94 34.92
N ASP A 102 16.89 5.54 34.08
CA ASP A 102 16.48 6.94 34.26
C ASP A 102 15.26 7.22 33.39
N ALA A 103 14.20 7.62 34.10
CA ALA A 103 12.91 7.99 33.56
C ALA A 103 12.92 9.47 33.17
N GLY A 104 12.47 9.80 31.95
CA GLY A 104 12.17 11.19 31.60
C GLY A 104 12.29 11.58 30.12
N GLN A 105 11.66 10.86 29.18
CA GLN A 105 11.46 11.40 27.84
C GLN A 105 10.21 10.82 27.15
N PRO A 106 9.16 11.62 26.87
CA PRO A 106 8.05 11.18 26.05
C PRO A 106 8.37 11.42 24.58
N GLY A 107 8.58 10.34 23.81
CA GLY A 107 8.71 10.40 22.35
C GLY A 107 9.90 9.59 21.82
N GLY A 108 9.70 8.29 21.60
CA GLY A 108 10.69 7.47 20.89
C GLY A 108 10.84 7.90 19.41
N PRO A 109 11.94 7.52 18.75
CA PRO A 109 12.23 7.89 17.35
C PRO A 109 11.12 7.54 16.35
N ALA A 110 10.32 6.51 16.63
CA ALA A 110 9.18 6.11 15.80
C ALA A 110 8.06 7.17 15.71
N ALA A 111 7.81 7.94 16.78
CA ALA A 111 6.79 8.99 16.77
C ALA A 111 7.23 10.21 15.93
N THR A 112 8.54 10.46 15.88
CA THR A 112 9.12 11.56 15.07
C THR A 112 9.07 11.23 13.58
N GLU A 113 9.34 9.98 13.20
CA GLU A 113 9.30 9.53 11.80
C GLU A 113 7.87 9.48 11.22
N ALA A 114 6.89 9.04 12.02
CA ALA A 114 5.48 9.01 11.61
C ALA A 114 4.93 10.43 11.36
N SER A 115 5.20 11.37 12.28
CA SER A 115 4.80 12.78 12.10
C SER A 115 5.45 13.40 10.87
N ALA A 116 6.75 13.16 10.62
CA ALA A 116 7.43 13.67 9.43
C ALA A 116 6.83 13.12 8.11
N ALA A 117 6.40 11.85 8.09
CA ALA A 117 5.76 11.26 6.92
C ALA A 117 4.41 11.94 6.59
N THR A 118 3.59 12.17 7.62
CA THR A 118 2.27 12.80 7.50
C THR A 118 2.36 14.30 7.20
N GLN A 119 3.35 15.00 7.76
CA GLN A 119 3.72 16.36 7.35
C GLN A 119 4.06 16.43 5.86
N GLY A 120 4.83 15.46 5.35
CA GLY A 120 5.12 15.38 3.91
C GLY A 120 3.89 15.15 3.03
N LEU A 121 2.83 14.49 3.55
CA LEU A 121 1.55 14.35 2.85
C LEU A 121 0.76 15.65 2.84
N SER A 122 0.63 16.31 3.99
CA SER A 122 -0.07 17.61 4.08
C SER A 122 0.59 18.67 3.20
N GLN A 123 1.93 18.70 3.12
CA GLN A 123 2.66 19.59 2.21
C GLN A 123 2.33 19.30 0.75
N ALA A 124 2.36 18.03 0.32
CA ALA A 124 2.03 17.64 -1.05
C ALA A 124 0.57 18.01 -1.42
N LEU A 125 -0.36 17.82 -0.49
CA LEU A 125 -1.76 18.19 -0.67
C LEU A 125 -1.95 19.71 -0.78
N SER A 126 -1.28 20.48 0.09
CA SER A 126 -1.29 21.94 0.05
C SER A 126 -0.73 22.49 -1.27
N TRP A 127 0.29 21.81 -1.82
CA TRP A 127 0.84 22.13 -3.13
C TRP A 127 -0.20 21.92 -4.23
N SER A 128 -0.90 20.79 -4.25
CA SER A 128 -1.99 20.50 -5.21
C SER A 128 -3.12 21.53 -5.12
N ALA A 129 -3.55 21.87 -3.90
CA ALA A 129 -4.56 22.91 -3.67
C ALA A 129 -4.08 24.29 -4.16
N SER A 130 -2.81 24.64 -3.93
CA SER A 130 -2.23 25.89 -4.41
C SER A 130 -2.13 25.92 -5.95
N LEU A 131 -1.81 24.79 -6.58
CA LEU A 131 -1.74 24.65 -8.03
C LEU A 131 -3.12 24.89 -8.66
N ALA A 132 -4.16 24.30 -8.09
CA ALA A 132 -5.54 24.52 -8.54
C ALA A 132 -5.98 25.98 -8.37
N LYS A 133 -5.70 26.59 -7.21
CA LYS A 133 -6.02 28.02 -6.95
C LYS A 133 -5.33 28.96 -7.93
N ARG A 134 -4.03 28.77 -8.19
CA ARG A 134 -3.28 29.58 -9.17
C ARG A 134 -3.82 29.46 -10.59
N ASN A 135 -4.37 28.30 -10.94
CA ASN A 135 -4.89 27.99 -12.27
C ASN A 135 -6.43 27.99 -12.33
N ARG A 136 -7.12 28.72 -11.44
CA ARG A 136 -8.59 28.76 -11.39
C ARG A 136 -9.23 29.03 -12.75
N ASN A 137 -8.70 30.00 -13.50
CA ASN A 137 -9.25 30.41 -14.80
C ASN A 137 -9.01 29.38 -15.92
N ARG A 138 -8.14 28.39 -15.67
CA ARG A 138 -7.81 27.32 -16.61
C ARG A 138 -8.62 26.06 -16.39
N LEU A 139 -9.28 25.94 -15.24
CA LEU A 139 -10.04 24.76 -14.83
C LEU A 139 -11.54 25.01 -15.05
N PRO A 140 -12.31 24.00 -15.51
CA PRO A 140 -13.76 24.05 -15.48
C PRO A 140 -14.25 24.29 -14.04
N GLU A 141 -15.34 25.03 -13.87
CA GLU A 141 -15.84 25.43 -12.55
C GLU A 141 -16.11 24.24 -11.63
N GLN A 142 -16.78 23.20 -12.16
CA GLN A 142 -17.07 21.97 -11.41
C GLN A 142 -15.78 21.21 -11.03
N ALA A 143 -14.79 21.17 -11.93
CA ALA A 143 -13.51 20.52 -11.66
C ALA A 143 -12.73 21.25 -10.56
N TYR A 144 -12.72 22.58 -10.59
CA TYR A 144 -12.10 23.39 -9.54
C TYR A 144 -12.74 23.13 -8.17
N ALA A 145 -14.07 23.12 -8.09
CA ALA A 145 -14.79 22.81 -6.86
C ALA A 145 -14.48 21.40 -6.35
N SER A 146 -14.52 20.40 -7.24
CA SER A 146 -14.21 19.00 -6.92
C SER A 146 -12.79 18.82 -6.38
N VAL A 147 -11.79 19.47 -6.96
CA VAL A 147 -10.40 19.42 -6.47
C VAL A 147 -10.29 19.97 -5.05
N LEU A 148 -10.90 21.12 -4.77
CA LEU A 148 -10.83 21.72 -3.44
C LEU A 148 -11.53 20.87 -2.39
N GLU A 149 -12.67 20.28 -2.74
CA GLU A 149 -13.40 19.39 -1.85
C GLU A 149 -12.60 18.11 -1.56
N THR A 150 -12.06 17.48 -2.61
CA THR A 150 -11.17 16.32 -2.48
C THR A 150 -9.96 16.65 -1.59
N CYS A 151 -9.36 17.83 -1.73
CA CYS A 151 -8.27 18.27 -0.87
C CYS A 151 -8.71 18.44 0.59
N ARG A 152 -9.93 18.91 0.86
CA ARG A 152 -10.44 19.04 2.24
C ARG A 152 -10.68 17.68 2.88
N THR A 153 -11.30 16.75 2.14
CA THR A 153 -11.54 15.38 2.62
C THR A 153 -10.22 14.66 2.89
N LEU A 154 -9.23 14.77 2.01
CA LEU A 154 -7.91 14.17 2.24
C LEU A 154 -7.17 14.83 3.42
N ASP A 155 -7.29 16.15 3.61
CA ASP A 155 -6.68 16.84 4.75
C ASP A 155 -7.27 16.37 6.08
N SER A 156 -8.59 16.13 6.15
CA SER A 156 -9.22 15.59 7.36
C SER A 156 -8.73 14.17 7.67
N VAL A 157 -8.55 13.33 6.64
CA VAL A 157 -7.98 11.98 6.78
C VAL A 157 -6.53 12.03 7.26
N ILE A 158 -5.69 12.87 6.66
CA ILE A 158 -4.29 13.04 7.05
C ILE A 158 -4.18 13.48 8.51
N LYS A 159 -5.00 14.45 8.95
CA LYS A 159 -5.03 14.91 10.35
C LYS A 159 -5.52 13.84 11.31
N ALA A 160 -6.46 13.00 10.89
CA ALA A 160 -6.91 11.87 11.70
C ALA A 160 -5.78 10.85 11.86
N GLU A 161 -5.06 10.54 10.78
CA GLU A 161 -3.91 9.63 10.80
C GLU A 161 -2.75 10.16 11.65
N GLU A 162 -2.51 11.47 11.63
CA GLU A 162 -1.48 12.10 12.46
C GLU A 162 -1.76 11.96 13.96
N ARG A 163 -3.03 12.04 14.36
CA ARG A 163 -3.44 11.93 15.76
C ARG A 163 -3.42 10.49 16.24
N GLU A 164 -3.89 9.57 15.41
CA GLU A 164 -4.02 8.16 15.74
C GLU A 164 -3.88 7.32 14.47
N PRO A 165 -2.67 6.80 14.20
CA PRO A 165 -2.40 5.97 13.05
C PRO A 165 -3.19 4.65 13.09
N LEU A 166 -3.74 4.23 11.95
CA LEU A 166 -4.46 2.94 11.85
C LEU A 166 -3.51 1.76 11.89
N GLY A 167 -2.23 1.97 11.56
CA GLY A 167 -1.25 0.92 11.38
C GLY A 167 -1.61 -0.06 10.25
N ASP A 168 -2.38 0.40 9.26
CA ASP A 168 -2.74 -0.40 8.09
C ASP A 168 -1.92 0.01 6.87
N PRO A 169 -0.98 -0.86 6.44
CA PRO A 169 -0.11 -0.55 5.32
C PRO A 169 -0.86 -0.29 4.01
N GLN A 170 -2.01 -0.92 3.81
CA GLN A 170 -2.80 -0.70 2.59
C GLN A 170 -3.43 0.69 2.61
N PHE A 171 -4.05 1.06 3.73
CA PHE A 171 -4.65 2.39 3.91
C PHE A 171 -3.60 3.50 3.77
N GLU A 172 -2.45 3.35 4.44
CA GLU A 172 -1.33 4.30 4.36
C GLU A 172 -0.81 4.45 2.93
N TYR A 173 -0.70 3.34 2.19
CA TYR A 173 -0.29 3.35 0.79
C TYR A 173 -1.31 4.08 -0.08
N GLU A 174 -2.60 3.75 0.03
CA GLU A 174 -3.66 4.35 -0.77
C GLU A 174 -3.77 5.87 -0.52
N LEU A 175 -3.68 6.30 0.74
CA LEU A 175 -3.64 7.71 1.11
C LEU A 175 -2.41 8.41 0.51
N SER A 176 -1.22 7.82 0.66
CA SER A 176 0.02 8.39 0.13
C SER A 176 0.00 8.51 -1.40
N ALA A 177 -0.41 7.46 -2.11
CA ALA A 177 -0.47 7.45 -3.57
C ALA A 177 -1.47 8.48 -4.11
N THR A 178 -2.65 8.58 -3.46
CA THR A 178 -3.68 9.55 -3.85
C THR A 178 -3.18 10.99 -3.73
N VAL A 179 -2.50 11.30 -2.62
CA VAL A 179 -2.02 12.65 -2.29
C VAL A 179 -0.76 13.04 -3.09
N ARG A 180 0.20 12.12 -3.25
CA ARG A 180 1.50 12.42 -3.86
C ARG A 180 1.56 12.21 -5.35
N ASP A 181 0.79 11.26 -5.87
CA ASP A 181 0.93 10.80 -7.24
C ASP A 181 -0.32 11.12 -8.05
N TYR A 182 -1.49 10.63 -7.65
CA TYR A 182 -2.67 10.65 -8.52
C TYR A 182 -3.26 12.05 -8.70
N LEU A 183 -3.69 12.70 -7.62
CA LEU A 183 -4.26 14.05 -7.69
C LEU A 183 -3.32 15.07 -8.36
N PRO A 184 -2.04 15.18 -7.94
CA PRO A 184 -1.13 16.13 -8.57
C PRO A 184 -0.78 15.77 -10.02
N SER A 185 -0.80 14.49 -10.41
CA SER A 185 -0.56 14.07 -11.79
C SER A 185 -1.73 14.44 -12.71
N VAL A 186 -2.97 14.19 -12.26
CA VAL A 186 -4.19 14.56 -13.01
C VAL A 186 -4.22 16.08 -13.27
N LEU A 187 -3.97 16.89 -12.24
CA LEU A 187 -3.92 18.35 -12.39
C LEU A 187 -2.81 18.80 -13.33
N ARG A 188 -1.59 18.26 -13.20
CA ARG A 188 -0.47 18.61 -14.07
C ARG A 188 -0.72 18.23 -15.53
N SER A 189 -1.28 17.04 -15.75
CA SER A 189 -1.55 16.50 -17.08
C SER A 189 -2.58 17.36 -17.80
N TYR A 190 -3.67 17.75 -17.12
CA TYR A 190 -4.67 18.64 -17.69
C TYR A 190 -4.11 20.04 -17.97
N LEU A 191 -3.34 20.62 -17.04
CA LEU A 191 -2.77 21.95 -17.20
C LEU A 191 -1.70 22.03 -18.29
N ALA A 192 -1.08 20.90 -18.66
CA ALA A 192 -0.15 20.82 -19.78
C ALA A 192 -0.86 20.92 -21.15
N ILE A 193 -2.19 20.73 -21.20
CA ILE A 193 -2.95 20.76 -22.46
C ILE A 193 -3.12 22.21 -22.94
N PRO A 194 -2.77 22.51 -24.21
CA PRO A 194 -3.00 23.82 -24.79
C PRO A 194 -4.49 24.21 -24.73
N PRO A 195 -4.84 25.46 -24.36
CA PRO A 195 -6.24 25.83 -24.11
C PRO A 195 -7.14 25.62 -25.35
N ARG A 196 -6.60 25.81 -26.55
CA ARG A 196 -7.31 25.56 -27.82
C ARG A 196 -7.75 24.11 -28.06
N MET A 197 -7.19 23.15 -27.31
CA MET A 197 -7.46 21.72 -27.47
C MET A 197 -8.43 21.18 -26.42
N LEU A 198 -8.86 22.00 -25.44
CA LEU A 198 -9.69 21.55 -24.30
C LEU A 198 -11.10 21.10 -24.70
N GLU A 199 -11.62 21.63 -25.81
CA GLU A 199 -12.92 21.27 -26.37
C GLU A 199 -12.81 20.34 -27.58
N THR A 200 -11.59 19.97 -27.98
CA THR A 200 -11.37 19.05 -29.10
C THR A 200 -11.45 17.60 -28.59
N PRO A 201 -12.32 16.75 -29.16
CA PRO A 201 -12.36 15.34 -28.82
C PRO A 201 -11.02 14.66 -29.11
N GLN A 202 -10.56 13.83 -28.18
CA GLN A 202 -9.37 12.99 -28.36
C GLN A 202 -9.72 11.66 -29.03
N ALA A 203 -8.72 10.81 -29.24
CA ALA A 203 -8.92 9.46 -29.77
C ALA A 203 -9.89 8.59 -28.92
N SER A 204 -10.05 8.92 -27.64
CA SER A 204 -11.04 8.29 -26.74
C SER A 204 -12.49 8.71 -27.03
N GLY A 205 -12.72 9.69 -27.89
CA GLY A 205 -14.03 10.30 -28.15
C GLY A 205 -14.48 11.32 -27.10
N ARG A 206 -13.68 11.53 -26.04
CA ARG A 206 -13.95 12.51 -24.97
C ARG A 206 -13.08 13.75 -25.11
N THR A 207 -13.58 14.89 -24.65
CA THR A 207 -12.76 16.10 -24.54
C THR A 207 -11.91 16.06 -23.28
N PRO A 208 -10.76 16.76 -23.23
CA PRO A 208 -9.97 16.92 -22.00
C PRO A 208 -10.77 17.35 -20.78
N ASN A 209 -11.77 18.21 -20.97
CA ASN A 209 -12.64 18.69 -19.89
C ASN A 209 -13.50 17.56 -19.30
N GLN A 210 -14.06 16.71 -20.17
CA GLN A 210 -14.84 15.54 -19.75
C GLN A 210 -13.96 14.52 -19.02
N GLU A 211 -12.78 14.24 -19.57
CA GLU A 211 -11.82 13.31 -18.99
C GLU A 211 -11.35 13.77 -17.61
N LEU A 212 -11.05 15.07 -17.45
CA LEU A 212 -10.70 15.65 -16.15
C LEU A 212 -11.84 15.48 -15.13
N ALA A 213 -13.08 15.76 -15.53
CA ALA A 213 -14.23 15.66 -14.63
C ALA A 213 -14.41 14.24 -14.10
N GLU A 214 -14.28 13.23 -14.97
CA GLU A 214 -14.38 11.82 -14.59
C GLU A 214 -13.24 11.38 -13.67
N GLN A 215 -12.00 11.75 -14.00
CA GLN A 215 -10.84 11.44 -13.16
C GLN A 215 -10.96 12.06 -11.77
N LEU A 216 -11.45 13.30 -11.67
CA LEU A 216 -11.67 13.96 -10.40
C LEU A 216 -12.82 13.32 -9.60
N GLN A 217 -13.87 12.85 -10.27
CA GLN A 217 -14.95 12.11 -9.62
C GLN A 217 -14.47 10.78 -9.02
N LEU A 218 -13.57 10.07 -9.72
CA LEU A 218 -12.95 8.85 -9.19
C LEU A 218 -12.08 9.18 -7.96
N LEU A 219 -11.29 10.26 -8.02
CA LEU A 219 -10.46 10.68 -6.90
C LEU A 219 -11.27 11.16 -5.70
N SER A 220 -12.38 11.87 -5.92
CA SER A 220 -13.27 12.26 -4.83
C SER A 220 -13.91 11.04 -4.16
N GLY A 221 -14.37 10.07 -4.96
CA GLY A 221 -14.91 8.81 -4.43
C GLY A 221 -13.87 8.00 -3.63
N GLN A 222 -12.61 7.99 -4.07
CA GLN A 222 -11.51 7.38 -3.30
C GLN A 222 -11.25 8.11 -1.99
N ALA A 223 -11.26 9.46 -2.00
CA ALA A 223 -11.09 10.25 -0.78
C ALA A 223 -12.22 9.99 0.22
N ASP A 224 -13.47 9.91 -0.24
CA ASP A 224 -14.62 9.57 0.59
C ASP A 224 -14.52 8.15 1.16
N THR A 225 -14.01 7.20 0.37
CA THR A 225 -13.78 5.82 0.81
C THR A 225 -12.71 5.74 1.90
N LEU A 226 -11.60 6.46 1.74
CA LEU A 226 -10.57 6.58 2.78
C LEU A 226 -11.15 7.20 4.06
N HIS A 227 -11.92 8.28 3.91
CA HIS A 227 -12.58 8.96 5.02
C HIS A 227 -13.55 8.03 5.77
N ALA A 228 -14.43 7.33 5.05
CA ALA A 228 -15.37 6.39 5.63
C ALA A 228 -14.68 5.18 6.29
N SER A 229 -13.64 4.65 5.66
CA SER A 229 -12.88 3.50 6.18
C SER A 229 -12.26 3.81 7.54
N ARG A 230 -11.74 5.03 7.71
CA ARG A 230 -11.24 5.49 9.00
C ARG A 230 -12.36 5.53 10.04
N HIS A 231 -13.47 6.22 9.76
CA HIS A 231 -14.58 6.37 10.72
C HIS A 231 -15.19 5.03 11.16
N ARG A 232 -15.30 4.06 10.22
CA ARG A 232 -15.80 2.71 10.53
C ARG A 232 -14.90 1.98 11.52
N ARG A 233 -13.58 2.10 11.38
CA ARG A 233 -12.63 1.46 12.31
C ARG A 233 -12.70 2.04 13.71
N THR A 234 -12.73 3.37 13.84
CA THR A 234 -12.89 4.03 15.15
C THR A 234 -14.16 3.55 15.86
N SER A 235 -15.26 3.47 15.11
CA SER A 235 -16.56 3.02 15.64
C SER A 235 -16.52 1.54 16.05
N ALA A 236 -15.83 0.69 15.29
CA ALA A 236 -15.66 -0.72 15.60
C ALA A 236 -14.79 -0.94 16.86
N GLU A 237 -13.70 -0.18 17.01
CA GLU A 237 -12.83 -0.21 18.20
C GLU A 237 -13.59 0.20 19.46
N LEU A 238 -14.40 1.26 19.39
CA LEU A 238 -15.25 1.69 20.49
C LEU A 238 -16.27 0.61 20.89
N THR A 239 -16.89 -0.01 19.89
CA THR A 239 -17.87 -1.10 20.10
C THR A 239 -17.21 -2.32 20.76
N ASN A 240 -16.04 -2.74 20.26
CA ASN A 240 -15.29 -3.86 20.80
C ASN A 240 -14.84 -3.59 22.24
N THR A 241 -14.34 -2.38 22.51
CA THR A 241 -13.97 -1.95 23.86
C THR A 241 -15.18 -1.96 24.79
N GLY A 242 -16.34 -1.46 24.35
CA GLY A 242 -17.59 -1.50 25.12
C GLY A 242 -18.05 -2.92 25.45
N ASN A 243 -17.96 -3.85 24.49
CA ASN A 243 -18.29 -5.25 24.69
C ASN A 243 -17.35 -5.90 25.72
N PHE A 244 -16.04 -5.69 25.59
CA PHE A 244 -15.06 -6.18 26.55
C PHE A 244 -15.31 -5.65 27.96
N LEU A 245 -15.59 -4.35 28.11
CA LEU A 245 -15.92 -3.77 29.42
C LEU A 245 -17.19 -4.40 30.00
N ARG A 246 -18.21 -4.67 29.18
CA ARG A 246 -19.44 -5.33 29.62
C ARG A 246 -19.22 -6.79 30.01
N GLU A 247 -18.38 -7.52 29.30
CA GLU A 247 -18.02 -8.90 29.65
C GLU A 247 -17.21 -8.95 30.96
N ARG A 248 -16.24 -8.03 31.12
CA ARG A 248 -15.33 -7.99 32.25
C ARG A 248 -15.98 -7.48 33.54
N PHE A 249 -16.88 -6.49 33.42
CA PHE A 249 -17.47 -5.79 34.57
C PHE A 249 -19.00 -5.91 34.67
N GLY A 250 -19.70 -6.21 33.57
CA GLY A 250 -21.16 -6.29 33.52
C GLY A 250 -21.76 -7.61 34.01
N ASN A 251 -20.96 -8.66 34.18
CA ASN A 251 -21.38 -9.92 34.80
C ASN A 251 -21.37 -9.86 36.35
N GLY A 252 -21.01 -8.72 36.93
CA GLY A 252 -21.16 -8.46 38.36
C GLY A 252 -22.61 -8.13 38.70
N LYS A 253 -23.44 -9.16 38.85
CA LYS A 253 -24.71 -9.03 39.58
C LYS A 253 -24.40 -8.37 40.93
N SER A 254 -24.96 -7.18 41.12
CA SER A 254 -25.14 -6.43 42.36
C SER A 254 -25.02 -7.26 43.64
N GLY A 255 -23.81 -7.32 44.18
CA GLY A 255 -23.48 -7.95 45.46
C GLY A 255 -22.35 -7.20 46.16
N PHE A 256 -22.26 -5.88 45.97
CA PHE A 256 -21.55 -5.02 46.92
C PHE A 256 -22.56 -4.59 47.97
N ASP A 257 -22.77 -5.46 48.96
CA ASP A 257 -23.27 -5.06 50.27
C ASP A 257 -22.15 -4.24 50.92
N PHE A 258 -22.28 -2.91 50.85
CA PHE A 258 -21.49 -2.04 51.72
C PHE A 258 -22.10 -2.17 53.11
N GLY A 259 -21.60 -3.15 53.86
CA GLY A 259 -21.96 -3.40 55.25
C GLY A 259 -21.87 -2.13 56.07
N ILE A 260 -22.99 -1.44 56.18
CA ILE A 260 -23.26 -0.38 57.16
C ILE A 260 -24.50 -0.81 57.92
N ARG A 261 -24.31 -1.74 58.86
CA ARG A 261 -24.67 -1.61 60.27
C ARG A 261 -24.27 -2.85 61.07
#